data_AF-A0A193C7E8-F1
#
_entry.id   AF-A0A193C7E8-F1
#
_cell.length_a   1.000
_cell.length_b   1.000
_cell.length_c   1.000
_cell.angle_alpha   90.00
_cell.angle_beta   90.00
_cell.angle_gamma   90.00
#
_symmetry.space_group_name_H-M   'P 1'
#
loop_
_entity.id
_entity.type
_entity.pdbx_description
1 polymer ?
#
loop_
_entity_poly.entity_id
_entity_poly.type
_entity_poly.pdbx_seq_one_letter_code
_entity_poly.pdbx_strand_id
1 'polypeptide(L)' 'MEVKIGIKDTPRELVVSSSQSPDEVEELVANALRAGDGIFRLDDEKGRKYIVPTDRIAYVEIAPSDVRKVGFAVGG' A
#
# COMPACT_ATOMS: atom_id res chain seq x y z
N MET A 1 -1.20 -4.78 6.72
CA MET A 1 -2.21 -4.54 5.66
C MET A 1 -1.51 -4.48 4.32
N GLU A 2 -2.22 -4.66 3.21
CA GLU A 2 -1.60 -4.61 1.88
C GLU A 2 -1.98 -3.32 1.14
N VAL A 3 -0.97 -2.53 0.76
CA VAL A 3 -1.12 -1.36 -0.12
C VAL A 3 -0.64 -1.73 -1.50
N LYS A 4 -1.50 -1.54 -2.51
CA LYS A 4 -1.12 -1.68 -3.91
C LYS A 4 -1.17 -0.32 -4.60
N ILE A 5 -0.12 -0.01 -5.33
CA ILE A 5 0.05 1.26 -6.04
C ILE A 5 0.18 0.98 -7.52
N GLY A 6 -0.81 1.41 -8.30
CA GLY A 6 -0.73 1.38 -9.76
C GLY A 6 0.13 2.53 -10.28
N ILE A 7 1.00 2.25 -11.24
CA ILE A 7 1.88 3.25 -11.84
C ILE A 7 1.34 3.68 -13.20
N LYS A 8 1.29 4.99 -13.47
CA LYS A 8 0.85 5.53 -14.76
C LYS A 8 1.75 5.07 -15.91
N ASP A 9 1.16 4.95 -17.08
CA ASP A 9 1.83 4.59 -18.35
C ASP A 9 2.52 3.22 -18.35
N THR A 10 2.17 2.36 -17.40
CA THR A 10 2.73 1.01 -17.30
C THR A 10 1.74 0.05 -16.66
N PRO A 11 1.75 -1.24 -17.02
CA PRO A 11 0.93 -2.25 -16.35
C PRO A 11 1.55 -2.73 -15.02
N ARG A 12 2.58 -2.05 -14.52
CA ARG A 12 3.28 -2.44 -13.28
C ARG A 12 2.55 -1.92 -12.06
N GLU A 13 2.57 -2.74 -11.02
CA GLU A 13 2.03 -2.42 -9.71
C GLU A 13 3.13 -2.62 -8.65
N LEU A 14 3.11 -1.77 -7.63
CA LEU A 14 3.94 -1.91 -6.44
C LEU A 14 3.04 -2.37 -5.28
N VAL A 15 3.35 -3.53 -4.71
CA VAL A 15 2.64 -4.07 -3.55
C VAL A 15 3.54 -3.95 -2.32
N VAL A 16 3.01 -3.32 -1.27
CA VAL A 16 3.71 -3.04 -0.01
C VAL A 16 2.88 -3.56 1.14
N SER A 17 3.47 -4.44 1.95
CA SER A 17 2.88 -4.85 3.22
C SER A 17 3.27 -3.82 4.28
N SER A 18 2.30 -3.06 4.78
CA SER A 18 2.51 -2.01 5.78
C SER A 18 1.91 -2.41 7.14
N SER A 19 2.61 -2.06 8.21
CA SER A 19 2.12 -2.21 9.58
C SER A 19 1.11 -1.12 10.00
N GLN A 20 0.92 -0.12 9.16
CA GLN A 20 0.00 0.98 9.38
C GLN A 20 -1.46 0.53 9.21
N SER A 21 -2.37 1.24 9.88
CA SER A 21 -3.81 1.04 9.73
C SER A 21 -4.32 1.58 8.38
N PRO A 22 -5.47 1.11 7.89
CA PRO A 22 -6.07 1.62 6.65
C PRO A 22 -6.26 3.15 6.67
N ASP A 23 -6.77 3.69 7.77
CA ASP A 23 -7.05 5.12 7.93
C ASP A 23 -5.75 5.96 7.87
N GLU A 24 -4.67 5.48 8.52
CA GLU A 24 -3.36 6.14 8.46
C GLU A 24 -2.79 6.15 7.03
N VAL A 25 -2.96 5.05 6.28
CA VAL A 25 -2.51 4.98 4.88
C VAL A 25 -3.33 5.94 4.00
N GLU A 26 -4.66 5.98 4.19
CA GLU A 26 -5.53 6.91 3.46
C GLU A 26 -5.12 8.37 3.73
N GLU A 27 -4.88 8.72 4.98
CA GLU A 27 -4.43 10.06 5.36
C GLU A 27 -3.06 10.40 4.75
N LEU A 28 -2.11 9.47 4.76
CA LEU A 28 -0.81 9.66 4.11
C LEU A 28 -0.92 9.90 2.60
N VAL A 29 -1.78 9.15 1.92
CA VAL A 29 -2.04 9.34 0.49
C VAL A 29 -2.66 10.71 0.26
N ALA A 30 -3.69 11.07 1.02
CA ALA A 30 -4.36 12.36 0.90
C ALA A 30 -3.41 13.53 1.17
N ASN A 31 -2.52 13.39 2.15
CA ASN A 31 -1.50 14.39 2.47
C ASN A 31 -0.45 14.51 1.38
N ALA A 32 0.06 13.40 0.83
CA ALA A 32 1.01 13.45 -0.29
C ALA A 32 0.42 14.12 -1.53
N LEU A 33 -0.87 13.94 -1.79
CA LEU A 33 -1.57 14.58 -2.90
C LEU A 33 -1.80 16.09 -2.66
N ARG A 34 -1.92 16.55 -1.41
CA ARG A 34 -2.15 17.96 -1.06
C ARG A 34 -0.86 18.76 -0.83
N ALA A 35 0.16 18.15 -0.24
CA ALA A 35 1.35 18.83 0.28
C ALA A 35 2.21 19.45 -0.81
N GLY A 36 2.07 19.01 -2.07
CA GLY A 36 2.76 19.58 -3.23
C GLY A 36 4.26 19.29 -3.27
N ASP A 37 4.80 18.53 -2.31
CA ASP A 37 6.16 17.96 -2.35
C ASP A 37 6.31 16.90 -3.45
N GLY A 38 5.19 16.43 -4.00
CA GLY A 38 5.13 15.60 -5.20
C GLY A 38 5.48 14.14 -4.96
N ILE A 39 5.52 13.69 -3.70
CA ILE A 39 6.02 12.37 -3.32
C ILE A 39 5.17 11.72 -2.23
N PHE A 40 4.73 10.50 -2.50
CA PHE A 40 4.11 9.61 -1.54
C PHE A 40 5.18 8.72 -0.90
N ARG A 41 5.12 8.58 0.43
CA ARG A 41 6.05 7.73 1.19
C ARG A 41 5.26 6.70 1.96
N LEU A 42 5.73 5.45 1.89
CA LEU A 42 5.13 4.34 2.61
C LEU A 42 6.22 3.46 3.20
N ASP A 43 6.13 3.19 4.49
CA ASP A 43 7.01 2.27 5.17
C ASP A 43 6.38 0.87 5.20
N ASP A 44 7.20 -0.14 4.94
CA ASP A 44 6.80 -1.52 5.02
C ASP A 44 7.12 -2.14 6.39
N GLU A 45 6.52 -3.30 6.63
CA GLU A 45 6.68 -4.05 7.88
C GLU A 45 8.14 -4.48 8.18
N LYS A 46 9.02 -4.44 7.17
CA LYS A 46 10.43 -4.84 7.26
C LYS A 46 11.37 -3.63 7.39
N GLY A 47 10.83 -2.43 7.57
CA GLY A 47 11.58 -1.19 7.70
C GLY A 47 12.12 -0.64 6.37
N ARG A 48 11.67 -1.15 5.22
CA ARG A 48 11.94 -0.53 3.92
C ARG A 48 11.00 0.65 3.72
N LYS A 49 11.56 1.71 3.14
CA LYS A 49 10.82 2.91 2.75
C LYS A 49 10.64 2.94 1.24
N TYR A 50 9.39 3.03 0.81
CA TYR A 50 9.01 3.25 -0.58
C TYR A 50 8.71 4.73 -0.78
N ILE A 51 9.30 5.32 -1.83
CA ILE A 51 9.10 6.72 -2.20
C ILE A 51 8.65 6.74 -3.65
N VAL A 52 7.44 7.24 -3.89
CA VAL A 52 6.79 7.22 -5.20
C VAL A 52 6.36 8.63 -5.58
N PRO A 53 6.74 9.16 -6.75
CA PRO A 53 6.22 10.43 -7.24
C PRO A 53 4.70 10.39 -7.39
N THR A 54 3.98 11.36 -6.82
CA THR A 54 2.51 11.36 -6.83
C THR A 54 1.93 11.54 -8.22
N ASP A 55 2.63 12.23 -9.11
CA ASP A 55 2.27 12.39 -10.52
C ASP A 55 2.30 11.06 -11.29
N ARG A 56 3.09 10.07 -10.85
CA ARG A 56 3.18 8.72 -11.41
C ARG A 56 2.17 7.74 -10.81
N ILE A 57 1.42 8.10 -9.78
CA ILE A 57 0.42 7.22 -9.16
C ILE A 57 -0.86 7.25 -10.00
N ALA A 58 -1.25 6.09 -10.53
CA ALA A 58 -2.53 5.92 -11.21
C ALA A 58 -3.67 5.69 -10.22
N TYR A 59 -3.42 4.85 -9.21
CA TYR A 59 -4.36 4.56 -8.14
C TYR A 59 -3.62 3.99 -6.92
N VAL A 60 -4.27 4.03 -5.76
CA VAL A 60 -3.83 3.34 -4.54
C VAL A 60 -5.00 2.50 -4.02
N GLU A 61 -4.75 1.21 -3.83
CA GLU A 61 -5.68 0.25 -3.23
C GLU A 61 -5.20 -0.10 -1.82
N ILE A 62 -6.09 0.06 -0.84
CA ILE A 62 -5.84 -0.19 0.59
C ILE A 62 -6.63 -1.44 0.96
N ALA A 63 -5.97 -2.60 0.92
CA ALA A 63 -6.61 -3.87 1.20
C ALA A 63 -6.35 -4.32 2.65
N PRO A 64 -7.36 -4.87 3.34
CA PRO A 64 -7.13 -5.51 4.63
C PRO A 64 -6.09 -6.62 4.47
N SER A 65 -5.20 -6.78 5.45
CA SER A 65 -4.21 -7.85 5.45
C SER A 65 -4.93 -9.18 5.25
N ASP A 66 -4.56 -9.94 4.21
CA ASP A 66 -5.18 -11.22 3.90
C ASP A 66 -4.85 -12.22 5.03
N VAL A 67 -5.70 -12.27 6.06
CA VAL A 67 -5.63 -13.31 7.10
C VAL A 67 -6.13 -14.58 6.45
N ARG A 68 -5.23 -15.28 5.73
CA ARG A 68 -5.51 -16.63 5.24
C ARG A 68 -5.89 -17.47 6.46
N LYS A 69 -7.18 -17.77 6.62
CA LYS A 69 -7.65 -18.81 7.53
C LYS A 69 -7.08 -20.12 7.00
N VAL A 70 -5.97 -20.57 7.58
CA VAL A 70 -5.50 -21.94 7.38
C VAL A 70 -6.54 -22.87 8.00
N GLY A 71 -7.36 -23.49 7.16
CA GLY A 71 -8.30 -24.53 7.55
C GLY A 71 -7.53 -25.83 7.76
N PHE A 72 -7.17 -26.14 9.00
CA PHE A 72 -6.77 -27.50 9.36
C PHE A 72 -8.03 -28.38 9.35
N ALA A 73 -8.36 -28.95 8.20
CA ALA A 73 -9.22 -30.13 8.16
C ALA A 73 -8.40 -31.31 8.68
N VAL A 74 -8.57 -31.62 9.97
CA VAL A 74 -8.16 -32.91 10.52
C VAL A 74 -9.04 -33.96 9.84
N GLY A 75 -8.48 -34.70 8.89
CA GLY A 75 -9.09 -35.91 8.37
C GLY A 75 -9.13 -36.95 9.50
N GLY A 76 -10.33 -37.17 10.03
CA GLY A 76 -10.68 -38.34 10.84
C GLY A 76 -11.18 -39.49 9.99
#